data_AF-A0AAF0UG18-F1
#
_entry.id   AF-A0AAF0UG18-F1
#
_cell.length_a   1.000
_cell.length_b   1.000
_cell.length_c   1.000
_cell.angle_alpha   90.00
_cell.angle_beta   90.00
_cell.angle_gamma   90.00
#
_symmetry.space_group_name_H-M   'P 1'
#
loop_
_entity.id
_entity.type
_entity.pdbx_description
1 polymer ?
#
loop_
_entity_poly.entity_id
_entity_poly.type
_entity_poly.pdbx_seq_one_letter_code
_entity_poly.pdbx_strand_id
1 'polypeptide(L)'
;MELLKDYDVTIQYHPCKANKVADALSQKAVSMDSLTCLSVTKRPLAKEIQTLECKFMQLGISEKCGVLARIDVRATFIEEIKAKQFEKENLN
;
A
#
# COMPACT_ATOMS: atom_id res chain seq x y z
N MET A 1 -13.12 29.41 -24.63
CA MET A 1 -12.52 29.62 -23.30
C MET A 1 -13.15 30.87 -22.77
N GLU A 2 -13.98 30.77 -21.74
CA GLU A 2 -14.58 31.95 -21.11
C GLU A 2 -13.59 32.51 -20.10
N LEU A 3 -13.34 33.81 -20.20
CA LEU A 3 -12.40 34.56 -19.36
C LEU A 3 -13.19 35.35 -18.32
N LEU A 4 -12.52 35.80 -17.26
CA LEU A 4 -13.16 36.63 -16.23
C LEU A 4 -13.81 37.90 -16.77
N LYS A 5 -13.40 38.36 -17.97
CA LYS A 5 -13.97 39.53 -18.66
C LYS A 5 -15.35 39.27 -19.26
N ASP A 6 -15.74 38.01 -19.43
CA ASP A 6 -17.02 37.61 -20.00
C ASP A 6 -18.12 37.53 -18.92
N TYR A 7 -17.74 37.73 -17.66
CA TYR A 7 -18.64 37.68 -16.50
C TYR A 7 -18.68 39.05 -15.81
N ASP A 8 -19.88 39.55 -15.53
CA ASP A 8 -20.06 40.76 -14.71
C ASP A 8 -19.93 40.40 -13.22
N VAL A 9 -18.69 40.27 -12.75
CA VAL A 9 -18.37 39.85 -11.37
C VAL A 9 -17.55 40.91 -10.65
N THR A 10 -17.92 41.18 -9.40
CA THR A 10 -17.13 42.01 -8.49
C THR A 10 -16.43 41.10 -7.48
N ILE A 11 -15.09 41.08 -7.47
CA ILE A 11 -14.31 40.28 -6.50
C ILE A 11 -14.26 41.03 -5.17
N GLN A 12 -15.00 40.53 -4.18
CA GLN A 12 -14.94 41.05 -2.82
C GLN A 12 -14.02 40.18 -1.96
N TYR A 13 -12.78 40.62 -1.80
CA TYR A 13 -11.79 39.93 -0.97
C TYR A 13 -12.01 40.21 0.51
N HIS A 14 -12.17 39.16 1.31
CA HIS A 14 -12.39 39.24 2.75
C HIS A 14 -11.23 38.56 3.49
N PRO A 15 -10.25 39.32 4.00
CA PRO A 15 -9.13 38.74 4.73
C PRO A 15 -9.59 38.14 6.06
N CYS A 16 -9.19 36.89 6.27
CA CYS A 16 -9.35 36.06 7.48
C CYS A 16 -10.79 35.77 7.96
N LYS A 17 -11.02 34.50 8.31
CA LYS A 17 -12.25 33.91 8.87
C LYS A 17 -13.44 33.73 7.92
N ALA A 18 -13.56 34.52 6.85
CA ALA A 18 -14.55 34.29 5.78
C ALA A 18 -14.06 33.33 4.68
N ASN A 19 -12.74 33.23 4.49
CA ASN A 19 -12.12 32.34 3.48
C ASN A 19 -12.03 30.87 3.89
N LYS A 20 -12.77 30.46 4.95
CA LYS A 20 -12.69 29.09 5.50
C LYS A 20 -13.02 28.02 4.48
N VAL A 21 -13.96 28.29 3.57
CA VAL A 21 -14.37 27.34 2.54
C VAL A 21 -13.27 27.17 1.50
N ALA A 22 -12.66 28.26 1.03
CA ALA A 22 -11.56 28.19 0.08
C ALA A 22 -10.30 27.58 0.72
N ASP A 23 -10.00 27.91 1.97
CA ASP A 23 -8.88 27.33 2.72
C ASP A 23 -9.09 25.81 2.94
N ALA A 24 -10.30 25.40 3.34
CA ALA A 24 -10.64 23.99 3.52
C ALA A 24 -10.59 23.20 2.20
N LEU A 25 -11.09 23.79 1.10
CA LEU A 25 -11.00 23.20 -0.23
C LEU A 25 -9.55 23.10 -0.71
N SER A 26 -8.73 24.12 -0.45
CA SER A 26 -7.31 24.14 -0.80
C SER A 26 -6.52 23.07 -0.03
N GLN A 27 -6.77 22.91 1.27
CA GLN A 27 -6.19 21.83 2.06
C GLN A 27 -6.61 20.44 1.55
N LYS A 28 -7.86 20.26 1.12
CA LYS A 28 -8.32 18.99 0.53
C LYS A 28 -7.62 18.69 -0.79
N ALA A 29 -7.45 19.68 -1.67
CA ALA A 29 -6.72 19.51 -2.92
C ALA A 29 -5.26 19.09 -2.67
N VAL A 30 -4.56 19.80 -1.78
CA VAL A 30 -3.18 19.46 -1.38
C VAL A 30 -3.10 18.07 -0.75
N SER A 31 -4.09 17.66 0.04
CA SER A 31 -4.15 16.32 0.64
C SER A 31 -4.37 15.22 -0.39
N MET A 32 -5.20 15.47 -1.42
CA MET A 32 -5.41 14.52 -2.51
C MET A 32 -4.14 14.39 -3.37
N ASP A 33 -3.46 15.48 -3.67
CA ASP A 33 -2.16 15.45 -4.39
C ASP A 33 -1.07 14.78 -3.56
N SER A 34 -1.04 14.99 -2.24
CA SER A 34 -0.11 14.32 -1.32
C SER A 34 -0.32 12.79 -1.27
N LEU A 35 -1.56 12.32 -1.36
CA LEU A 35 -1.84 10.88 -1.44
C LEU A 35 -1.25 10.24 -2.69
N THR A 36 -1.20 10.96 -3.81
CA THR A 36 -0.58 10.46 -5.05
C THR A 36 0.94 10.36 -4.92
N CYS A 37 1.61 11.30 -4.26
CA CYS A 37 3.07 11.24 -4.05
C CYS A 37 3.47 10.08 -3.11
N LEU A 38 2.64 9.77 -2.11
CA LEU A 38 2.78 8.61 -1.24
C LEU A 38 2.63 7.28 -2.00
N SER A 39 1.74 7.23 -2.99
CA SER A 39 1.55 6.04 -3.84
C SER A 39 2.74 5.76 -4.76
N VAL A 40 3.56 6.77 -5.06
CA VAL A 40 4.75 6.66 -5.91
C VAL A 40 5.98 6.34 -5.06
N THR A 41 6.14 7.00 -3.91
CA THR A 41 7.30 6.82 -3.01
C THR A 41 7.31 5.50 -2.24
N LYS A 42 6.15 4.86 -2.01
CA LYS A 42 6.06 3.56 -1.32
C LYS A 42 6.34 2.34 -2.20
N ARG A 43 6.39 2.49 -3.52
CA ARG A 43 6.62 1.37 -4.47
C ARG A 43 7.99 0.69 -4.35
N PRO A 44 9.13 1.40 -4.18
CA PRO A 44 10.42 0.72 -4.06
C PRO A 44 10.51 -0.11 -2.78
N LEU A 45 10.15 0.46 -1.62
CA LEU A 45 10.17 -0.25 -0.35
C LEU A 45 9.20 -1.44 -0.31
N ALA A 46 8.02 -1.29 -0.93
CA ALA A 46 7.05 -2.36 -1.11
C ALA A 46 7.64 -3.58 -1.85
N LYS A 47 8.38 -3.32 -2.93
CA LYS A 47 9.06 -4.37 -3.70
C LYS A 47 10.20 -5.00 -2.91
N GLU A 48 10.99 -4.20 -2.17
CA GLU A 48 12.08 -4.71 -1.34
C GLU A 48 11.57 -5.66 -0.24
N ILE A 49 10.47 -5.29 0.42
CA ILE A 49 9.83 -6.13 1.43
C ILE A 49 9.30 -7.42 0.81
N GLN A 50 8.71 -7.35 -0.39
CA GLN A 50 8.30 -8.55 -1.12
C GLN A 50 9.50 -9.44 -1.49
N THR A 51 10.66 -8.86 -1.84
CA THR A 51 11.87 -9.64 -2.15
C THR A 51 12.51 -10.31 -0.93
N LEU A 52 12.17 -9.88 0.30
CA LEU A 52 12.64 -10.49 1.54
C LEU A 52 11.87 -11.76 1.93
N GLU A 53 10.89 -12.17 1.11
CA GLU A 53 10.12 -13.40 1.29
C GLU A 53 11.05 -14.63 1.34
N CYS A 54 10.84 -15.51 2.32
CA CYS A 54 11.62 -16.73 2.53
C CYS A 54 10.71 -17.96 2.44
N LYS A 55 11.26 -19.16 2.22
CA LYS A 55 10.48 -20.42 2.04
C LYS A 55 9.38 -20.68 3.10
N PHE A 56 9.56 -20.15 4.31
CA PHE A 56 8.64 -20.33 5.43
C PHE A 56 7.97 -19.03 5.90
N MET A 57 8.24 -17.89 5.24
CA MET A 57 7.74 -16.58 5.63
C MET A 57 7.25 -15.80 4.41
N GLN A 58 5.95 -15.53 4.36
CA GLN A 58 5.28 -14.70 3.37
C GLN A 58 5.18 -13.26 3.87
N LEU A 59 5.57 -12.30 3.04
CA LEU A 59 5.50 -10.87 3.34
C LEU A 59 4.47 -10.20 2.41
N GLY A 60 3.52 -9.48 3.02
CA GLY A 60 2.46 -8.78 2.31
C GLY A 60 2.32 -7.33 2.76
N ILE A 61 1.66 -6.51 1.94
CA ILE A 61 1.38 -5.10 2.24
C ILE A 61 -0.11 -4.94 2.46
N SER A 62 -0.48 -4.35 3.59
CA SER A 62 -1.86 -4.01 3.91
C SER A 62 -2.28 -2.72 3.20
N GLU A 63 -3.58 -2.59 2.89
CA GLU A 63 -4.21 -1.38 2.35
C GLU A 63 -3.92 -0.13 3.18
N LYS A 64 -3.64 -0.29 4.49
CA LYS A 64 -3.25 0.80 5.40
C LYS A 64 -1.74 1.10 5.40
N CYS A 65 -0.98 0.62 4.40
CA CYS A 65 0.48 0.75 4.29
C CYS A 65 1.27 0.09 5.43
N GLY A 66 0.70 -0.90 6.12
CA GLY A 66 1.42 -1.75 7.08
C GLY A 66 2.06 -2.96 6.41
N VAL A 67 3.12 -3.51 7.02
CA VAL A 67 3.75 -4.77 6.60
C VAL A 67 3.13 -5.93 7.39
N LEU A 68 2.68 -6.97 6.69
CA LEU A 68 2.16 -8.20 7.29
C LEU A 68 3.17 -9.33 7.05
N ALA A 69 3.61 -9.98 8.14
CA ALA A 69 4.44 -11.18 8.07
C ALA A 69 3.62 -12.41 8.48
N ARG A 70 3.61 -13.42 7.63
CA ARG A 70 2.98 -14.71 7.89
C ARG A 70 4.06 -15.80 7.86
N ILE A 71 4.14 -16.59 8.92
CA ILE A 71 5.04 -17.75 8.99
C ILE A 71 4.20 -19.00 8.77
N ASP A 72 4.55 -19.82 7.77
CA ASP A 72 3.93 -21.11 7.54
C ASP A 72 4.92 -22.22 7.95
N VAL A 73 4.55 -22.97 9.00
CA VAL A 73 5.32 -24.12 9.50
C VAL A 73 4.65 -25.40 9.02
N ARG A 74 5.32 -26.19 8.19
CA ARG A 74 4.87 -27.52 7.77
C ARG A 74 5.66 -28.59 8.51
N ALA A 75 4.97 -29.45 9.26
CA ALA A 75 5.61 -30.59 9.92
C ALA A 75 5.91 -31.68 8.88
N THR A 76 7.17 -31.84 8.50
CA THR A 76 7.61 -32.81 7.46
C THR A 76 7.75 -34.23 7.97
N PHE A 77 7.53 -34.46 9.27
CA PHE A 77 7.82 -35.73 9.93
C PHE A 77 7.06 -36.92 9.31
N ILE A 78 5.80 -36.74 8.93
CA ILE A 78 5.00 -37.79 8.28
C ILE A 78 5.54 -38.09 6.87
N GLU A 79 6.00 -37.07 6.15
CA GLU A 79 6.56 -37.23 4.79
C GLU A 79 7.89 -37.97 4.84
N GLU A 80 8.73 -37.70 5.84
CA GLU A 80 9.98 -38.43 6.09
C GLU A 80 9.75 -39.91 6.48
N ILE A 81 8.74 -40.19 7.32
CA ILE A 81 8.38 -41.58 7.66
C ILE A 81 7.95 -42.33 6.41
N LYS A 82 7.06 -41.74 5.59
CA LYS A 82 6.58 -42.35 4.35
C LYS A 82 7.72 -42.64 3.37
N ALA A 83 8.65 -41.70 3.17
CA ALA A 83 9.80 -41.89 2.28
C ALA A 83 10.67 -43.07 2.72
N LYS A 84 11.01 -43.16 4.02
CA LYS A 84 11.84 -44.25 4.57
C LYS A 84 11.12 -45.61 4.59
N GLN A 85 9.79 -45.62 4.70
CA GLN A 85 9.01 -46.85 4.59
C GLN A 85 9.02 -47.38 3.15
N PHE A 86 8.92 -46.48 2.16
CA PHE A 86 8.93 -46.84 0.74
C PHE A 86 10.30 -47.37 0.27
N GLU A 87 11.41 -46.80 0.76
CA GLU A 87 12.76 -47.32 0.47
C GLU A 87 12.99 -48.75 0.98
N LYS A 88 12.37 -49.11 2.11
CA LYS A 88 12.43 -50.48 2.66
C LYS A 88 11.65 -51.49 1.83
N GLU A 89 10.59 -51.07 1.17
CA GLU A 89 9.75 -51.94 0.34
C GLU A 89 10.41 -52.24 -1.02
N ASN A 90 11.21 -51.32 -1.56
CA ASN A 90 11.93 -51.49 -2.82
C ASN A 90 13.27 -52.25 -2.67
N LEU A 91 13.67 -52.64 -1.46
CA LEU A 91 14.90 -53.37 -1.17
C LEU A 91 14.66 -54.86 -0.85
N ASN A 92 13.42 -55.34 -0.99
CA ASN A 92 13.02 -56.75 -0.92
C ASN A 92 12.63 -57.27 -2.31
#